data_AF-J3M4B4-F1
#
_entry.id   AF-J3M4B4-F1
#
_cell.length_a   1.000
_cell.length_b   1.000
_cell.length_c   1.000
_cell.angle_alpha   90.00
_cell.angle_beta   90.00
_cell.angle_gamma   90.00
#
_symmetry.space_group_name_H-M   'P 1'
#
loop_
_entity.id
_entity.type
_entity.pdbx_description
1 polymer ?
#
loop_
_entity_poly.entity_id
_entity_poly.type
_entity_poly.pdbx_seq_one_letter_code
_entity_poly.pdbx_strand_id
1 'polypeptide(L)'
;MEKMQHPQSRKSSSWWWDSHISPKNSKWLSENLEEMETQIKETLELIEEGESSEEKAGVLITHVQNFHQMYRALAERYGNVTGELRKNIPSSLQSHVSSGISESDSEAQSPSSPEPDLQEKMSQQKQKPQSDCFDVSIGSGASSDVSKKGSDGSSSSSESDLELDEVKEANDNSILYALSQKIIELEDKLREVKGKLDASEEKNSRCQYVETKSLLKDLDEVKSEKEALEGVLLVNKDEINRLKESMVSAAKQFEVELAHHDTKIDKCNQELEVLSEKYVHDVSALEAELGKLQGVIKTFEDDFAKISHEKSLLESRVEDLEQSADSLNYSASEMVKLQELLKNTQAELERVSQEKEVLRERAHEFEQLFRDFENSGMEVAKLPEIIKDLEAQIEGTLQEKSVLQDRIKELEQVSHDSLQNHSLEKSSLSAELSKLSETNASLEAKLASVEAELRQVYDEKAEQSINSEKQISGLNQDLANVKSKLELLSSEKSLVNNKVATLLTDVTTRDEKLKQMDGHLSQLQLERAKLMSHADLARKSLSELHARVCKLEQEVEMQKLVISESAEGKREAIRQLCFSLEHYRSGYQELRQLLHGQKRPLVMAT
;
A
#
# COMPACT_ATOMS: atom_id res chain seq x y z
N MET A 1 -4.46 48.35 -45.57
CA MET A 1 -5.43 48.43 -44.46
C MET A 1 -5.93 47.02 -44.21
N GLU A 2 -5.46 46.46 -43.09
CA GLU A 2 -5.81 45.13 -42.56
C GLU A 2 -7.30 44.95 -42.27
N LYS A 3 -7.76 43.69 -42.34
CA LYS A 3 -8.69 43.07 -41.38
C LYS A 3 -8.47 41.55 -41.47
N MET A 4 -7.53 41.04 -40.67
CA MET A 4 -7.77 40.32 -39.40
C MET A 4 -8.56 39.02 -39.56
N GLN A 5 -7.85 37.95 -39.93
CA GLN A 5 -8.19 36.60 -39.50
C GLN A 5 -7.77 36.45 -38.03
N HIS A 6 -8.68 36.00 -37.17
CA HIS A 6 -8.35 35.56 -35.81
C HIS A 6 -7.53 34.26 -35.88
N PRO A 7 -6.27 34.25 -35.41
CA PRO A 7 -5.58 32.99 -35.19
C PRO A 7 -6.13 32.35 -33.92
N GLN A 8 -6.55 31.09 -34.02
CA GLN A 8 -6.80 30.22 -32.88
C GLN A 8 -5.60 30.33 -31.93
N SER A 9 -5.84 30.77 -30.70
CA SER A 9 -4.86 30.70 -29.63
C SER A 9 -4.37 29.26 -29.54
N ARG A 10 -3.11 29.02 -29.90
CA ARG A 10 -2.40 27.80 -29.53
C ARG A 10 -2.49 27.71 -28.02
N LYS A 11 -3.40 26.85 -27.54
CA LYS A 11 -3.42 26.42 -26.16
C LYS A 11 -2.07 25.76 -25.94
N SER A 12 -1.21 26.42 -25.18
CA SER A 12 -0.01 25.85 -24.56
C SER A 12 -0.44 24.87 -23.47
N SER A 13 -1.30 23.90 -23.82
CA SER A 13 -1.62 22.76 -23.00
C SER A 13 -0.50 21.74 -23.19
N SER A 14 0.56 21.93 -22.41
CA SER A 14 1.26 20.85 -21.73
C SER A 14 1.57 19.60 -22.55
N TRP A 15 2.67 19.65 -23.32
CA TRP A 15 3.23 18.50 -24.06
C TRP A 15 3.48 17.24 -23.21
N TRP A 16 3.59 17.39 -21.88
CA TRP A 16 3.76 16.27 -20.96
C TRP A 16 2.43 15.55 -20.64
N TRP A 17 1.31 16.28 -20.51
CA TRP A 17 -0.01 15.69 -20.25
C TRP A 17 -0.48 14.89 -21.48
N ASP A 18 -0.22 15.42 -22.67
CA ASP A 18 -0.60 14.79 -23.95
C ASP A 18 0.22 13.52 -24.25
N SER A 19 1.42 13.38 -23.68
CA SER A 19 2.28 12.20 -23.86
C SER A 19 1.94 11.03 -22.94
N HIS A 20 1.41 11.30 -21.73
CA HIS A 20 1.26 10.28 -20.67
C HIS A 20 -0.19 9.87 -20.36
N ILE A 21 -1.19 10.66 -20.76
CA ILE A 21 -2.62 10.39 -20.47
C ILE A 21 -3.45 10.46 -21.76
N SER A 22 -2.84 10.32 -22.93
CA SER A 22 -3.59 10.16 -24.17
C SER A 22 -3.97 8.69 -24.38
N PRO A 23 -5.24 8.39 -24.74
CA PRO A 23 -5.67 7.03 -25.10
C PRO A 23 -4.81 6.39 -26.21
N LYS A 24 -4.08 7.21 -26.98
CA LYS A 24 -3.24 6.77 -28.10
C LYS A 24 -1.90 6.15 -27.68
N ASN A 25 -1.46 6.33 -26.42
CA ASN A 25 -0.12 5.94 -25.99
C ASN A 25 -0.10 4.91 -24.84
N SER A 26 -1.22 4.69 -24.15
CA SER A 26 -1.33 3.73 -23.05
C SER A 26 -2.28 2.60 -23.44
N LYS A 27 -1.70 1.41 -23.70
CA LYS A 27 -2.45 0.19 -24.03
C LYS A 27 -3.49 -0.16 -22.96
N TRP A 28 -3.16 0.07 -21.69
CA TRP A 28 -4.06 -0.20 -20.58
C TRP A 28 -5.27 0.76 -20.55
N LEU A 29 -5.06 2.05 -20.84
CA LEU A 29 -6.17 3.01 -20.91
C LEU A 29 -7.06 2.73 -22.12
N SER A 30 -6.49 2.34 -23.26
CA SER A 30 -7.28 1.98 -24.43
C SER A 30 -8.08 0.69 -24.21
N GLU A 31 -7.46 -0.36 -23.65
CA GLU A 31 -8.13 -1.62 -23.34
C GLU A 31 -9.24 -1.43 -22.31
N ASN A 32 -8.99 -0.66 -21.24
CA ASN A 32 -9.98 -0.39 -20.21
C ASN A 32 -11.13 0.52 -20.69
N LEU A 33 -10.86 1.45 -21.63
CA LEU A 33 -11.92 2.26 -22.25
C LEU A 33 -12.76 1.43 -23.22
N GLU A 34 -12.15 0.54 -23.99
CA GLU A 34 -12.83 -0.38 -24.90
C GLU A 34 -13.68 -1.40 -24.14
N GLU A 35 -13.19 -1.91 -23.00
CA GLU A 35 -13.94 -2.79 -22.10
C GLU A 35 -15.12 -2.05 -21.45
N MET A 36 -14.92 -0.79 -21.02
CA MET A 36 -15.99 0.07 -20.52
C MET A 36 -17.04 0.37 -21.59
N GLU A 37 -16.63 0.66 -22.82
CA GLU A 37 -17.53 0.93 -23.95
C GLU A 37 -18.32 -0.32 -24.34
N THR A 38 -17.70 -1.49 -24.31
CA THR A 38 -18.36 -2.79 -24.56
C THR A 38 -19.42 -3.09 -23.49
N GLN A 39 -19.11 -2.87 -22.22
CA GLN A 39 -20.04 -3.06 -21.10
C GLN A 39 -21.20 -2.04 -21.10
N ILE A 40 -20.94 -0.79 -21.49
CA ILE A 40 -21.99 0.23 -21.71
C ILE A 40 -22.91 -0.19 -22.88
N LYS A 41 -22.35 -0.77 -23.93
CA LYS A 41 -23.12 -1.23 -25.09
C LYS A 41 -24.01 -2.42 -24.76
N GLU A 42 -23.48 -3.41 -24.03
CA GLU A 42 -24.25 -4.56 -23.52
C GLU A 42 -25.37 -4.12 -22.56
N THR A 43 -25.10 -3.14 -21.67
CA THR A 43 -26.14 -2.61 -20.77
C THR A 43 -27.21 -1.81 -21.51
N LEU A 44 -26.83 -1.02 -22.52
CA LEU A 44 -27.80 -0.32 -23.38
C LEU A 44 -28.64 -1.30 -24.20
N GLU A 45 -28.05 -2.38 -24.71
CA GLU A 45 -28.74 -3.44 -25.46
C GLU A 45 -29.75 -4.19 -24.56
N LEU A 46 -29.37 -4.48 -23.31
CA LEU A 46 -30.28 -5.05 -22.30
C LEU A 46 -31.42 -4.11 -21.88
N ILE A 47 -31.24 -2.79 -22.00
CA ILE A 47 -32.25 -1.78 -21.72
C ILE A 47 -33.15 -1.54 -22.95
N GLU A 48 -32.60 -1.63 -24.17
CA GLU A 48 -33.32 -1.43 -25.44
C GLU A 48 -34.20 -2.66 -25.80
N GLU A 49 -33.81 -3.87 -25.39
CA GLU A 49 -34.63 -5.10 -25.46
C GLU A 49 -35.80 -5.16 -24.46
N GLY A 50 -36.41 -4.02 -24.13
CA GLY A 50 -37.41 -3.86 -23.08
C GLY A 50 -38.62 -4.79 -23.18
N GLU A 51 -38.55 -5.95 -22.52
CA GLU A 51 -39.70 -6.72 -22.02
C GLU A 51 -39.42 -7.25 -20.60
N SER A 52 -40.43 -7.09 -19.75
CA SER A 52 -40.38 -7.15 -18.29
C SER A 52 -40.14 -8.55 -17.73
N SER A 53 -38.87 -8.90 -17.44
CA SER A 53 -38.56 -10.02 -16.56
C SER A 53 -37.70 -9.56 -15.38
N GLU A 54 -38.13 -9.89 -14.16
CA GLU A 54 -37.41 -9.66 -12.89
C GLU A 54 -36.00 -10.29 -12.89
N GLU A 55 -35.79 -11.30 -13.73
CA GLU A 55 -34.52 -12.01 -13.90
C GLU A 55 -33.48 -11.16 -14.65
N LYS A 56 -33.91 -10.37 -15.66
CA LYS A 56 -33.02 -9.43 -16.37
C LYS A 56 -32.68 -8.20 -15.52
N ALA A 57 -33.52 -7.82 -14.55
CA ALA A 57 -33.22 -6.74 -13.61
C ALA A 57 -32.05 -7.08 -12.68
N GLY A 58 -31.93 -8.35 -12.26
CA GLY A 58 -30.77 -8.83 -11.49
C GLY A 58 -29.46 -8.75 -12.28
N VAL A 59 -29.49 -9.18 -13.54
CA VAL A 59 -28.33 -9.13 -14.44
C VAL A 59 -27.90 -7.69 -14.72
N LEU A 60 -28.87 -6.78 -14.93
CA LEU A 60 -28.61 -5.36 -15.13
C LEU A 60 -27.98 -4.70 -13.89
N ILE A 61 -28.43 -5.06 -12.68
CA ILE A 61 -27.84 -4.58 -11.43
C ILE A 61 -26.38 -5.05 -11.30
N THR A 62 -26.08 -6.31 -11.62
CA THR A 62 -24.70 -6.82 -11.60
C THR A 62 -23.81 -6.15 -12.64
N HIS A 63 -24.28 -5.90 -13.86
CA HIS A 63 -23.51 -5.19 -14.89
C HIS A 63 -23.24 -3.73 -14.49
N VAL A 64 -24.24 -3.04 -13.92
CA VAL A 64 -24.07 -1.66 -13.41
C VAL A 64 -23.12 -1.61 -12.21
N GLN A 65 -23.15 -2.62 -11.33
CA GLN A 65 -22.18 -2.74 -10.22
C GLN A 65 -20.76 -3.00 -10.72
N ASN A 66 -20.59 -3.87 -11.71
CA ASN A 66 -19.29 -4.14 -12.33
C ASN A 66 -18.76 -2.88 -13.04
N PHE A 67 -19.61 -2.15 -13.77
CA PHE A 67 -19.27 -0.87 -14.38
C PHE A 67 -18.81 0.16 -13.34
N HIS A 68 -19.56 0.30 -12.24
CA HIS A 68 -19.19 1.22 -11.16
C HIS A 68 -17.87 0.82 -10.47
N GLN A 69 -17.61 -0.48 -10.32
CA GLN A 69 -16.35 -1.00 -9.79
C GLN A 69 -15.16 -0.69 -10.71
N MET A 70 -15.32 -0.88 -12.03
CA MET A 70 -14.31 -0.53 -13.03
C MET A 70 -14.05 0.98 -13.08
N TYR A 71 -15.08 1.81 -13.03
CA TYR A 71 -14.95 3.27 -12.93
C TYR A 71 -14.20 3.70 -11.67
N ARG A 72 -14.49 3.09 -10.52
CA ARG A 72 -13.79 3.37 -9.26
C ARG A 72 -12.31 3.00 -9.33
N ALA A 73 -11.98 1.83 -9.89
CA ALA A 73 -10.59 1.41 -10.09
C ALA A 73 -9.82 2.36 -11.03
N LEU A 74 -10.47 2.85 -12.08
CA LEU A 74 -9.90 3.84 -12.99
C LEU A 74 -9.68 5.19 -12.28
N ALA A 75 -10.65 5.66 -11.49
CA ALA A 75 -10.53 6.91 -10.73
C ALA A 75 -9.43 6.84 -9.66
N GLU A 76 -9.29 5.71 -8.97
CA GLU A 76 -8.20 5.46 -8.02
C GLU A 76 -6.83 5.47 -8.71
N ARG A 77 -6.68 4.80 -9.85
CA ARG A 77 -5.42 4.84 -10.61
C ARG A 77 -5.12 6.22 -11.19
N TYR A 78 -6.12 6.95 -11.66
CA TYR A 78 -5.94 8.34 -12.08
C TYR A 78 -5.52 9.23 -10.91
N GLY A 79 -6.10 9.04 -9.73
CA GLY A 79 -5.71 9.71 -8.49
C GLY A 79 -4.28 9.38 -8.08
N ASN A 80 -3.87 8.12 -8.18
CA ASN A 80 -2.51 7.67 -7.87
C ASN A 80 -1.49 8.23 -8.86
N VAL A 81 -1.77 8.15 -10.16
CA VAL A 81 -0.90 8.71 -11.21
C VAL A 81 -0.80 10.23 -11.04
N THR A 82 -1.90 10.94 -10.83
CA THR A 82 -1.89 12.40 -10.61
C THR A 82 -1.21 12.78 -9.28
N GLY A 83 -1.32 11.92 -8.27
CA GLY A 83 -0.65 12.06 -6.98
C GLY A 83 0.87 11.88 -7.08
N GLU A 84 1.32 10.83 -7.77
CA GLU A 84 2.74 10.62 -8.09
C GLU A 84 3.28 11.70 -9.02
N LEU A 85 2.46 12.19 -9.95
CA LEU A 85 2.81 13.28 -10.82
C LEU A 85 3.06 14.58 -10.05
N ARG A 86 2.20 14.90 -9.07
CA ARG A 86 2.42 16.04 -8.14
C ARG A 86 3.69 15.90 -7.31
N LYS A 87 4.11 14.68 -6.98
CA LYS A 87 5.35 14.40 -6.24
C LYS A 87 6.61 14.49 -7.12
N ASN A 88 6.48 14.29 -8.44
CA ASN A 88 7.60 14.22 -9.39
C ASN A 88 7.78 15.49 -10.25
N ILE A 89 6.96 16.53 -10.10
CA ILE A 89 7.20 17.83 -10.75
C ILE A 89 8.37 18.53 -10.04
N PRO A 90 9.47 18.87 -10.74
CA PRO A 90 10.54 19.68 -10.17
C PRO A 90 10.01 21.05 -9.75
N SER A 91 10.44 21.56 -8.59
CA SER A 91 9.96 22.81 -7.97
C SER A 91 10.04 24.06 -8.86
N SER A 92 10.74 23.99 -10.00
CA SER A 92 10.84 25.07 -11.00
C SER A 92 9.61 25.24 -11.90
N LEU A 93 8.71 24.24 -12.00
CA LEU A 93 7.46 24.34 -12.79
C LEU A 93 6.21 24.61 -11.93
N GLN A 94 6.31 24.46 -10.61
CA GLN A 94 5.18 24.64 -9.70
C GLN A 94 4.77 26.12 -9.55
N SER A 95 5.66 27.07 -9.86
CA SER A 95 5.36 28.51 -9.89
C SER A 95 4.50 28.95 -11.08
N HIS A 96 4.34 28.11 -12.11
CA HIS A 96 3.58 28.47 -13.32
C HIS A 96 2.17 27.88 -13.39
N VAL A 97 1.80 26.97 -12.47
CA VAL A 97 0.49 26.29 -12.47
C VAL A 97 -0.48 26.90 -11.43
N SER A 98 -0.01 27.78 -10.55
CA SER A 98 -0.82 28.37 -9.48
C SER A 98 -1.81 29.48 -9.90
N SER A 99 -1.96 29.77 -11.21
CA SER A 99 -2.77 30.92 -11.67
C SER A 99 -4.01 30.57 -12.49
N GLY A 100 -4.58 29.36 -12.37
CA GLY A 100 -5.68 28.99 -13.26
C GLY A 100 -6.62 27.91 -12.79
N ILE A 101 -7.10 27.96 -11.55
CA ILE A 101 -8.46 27.50 -11.17
C ILE A 101 -8.71 27.91 -9.72
N SER A 102 -9.42 29.02 -9.56
CA SER A 102 -10.01 29.43 -8.28
C SER A 102 -11.51 29.22 -8.41
N GLU A 103 -12.03 28.11 -7.89
CA GLU A 103 -13.40 28.05 -7.40
C GLU A 103 -13.41 27.42 -6.01
N SER A 104 -14.18 28.08 -5.16
CA SER A 104 -14.23 28.00 -3.71
C SER A 104 -15.14 26.86 -3.27
N ASP A 105 -14.70 26.05 -2.30
CA ASP A 105 -15.49 25.83 -1.09
C ASP A 105 -14.61 25.27 0.04
N SER A 106 -14.87 25.78 1.24
CA SER A 106 -14.03 25.64 2.44
C SER A 106 -14.51 24.49 3.32
N GLU A 107 -13.61 23.77 4.00
CA GLU A 107 -13.48 23.78 5.47
C GLU A 107 -12.39 22.80 6.00
N ALA A 108 -11.86 23.18 7.17
CA ALA A 108 -11.03 22.43 8.13
C ALA A 108 -9.52 22.27 7.84
N GLN A 109 -8.75 23.13 8.52
CA GLN A 109 -7.31 23.08 8.71
C GLN A 109 -6.90 21.96 9.69
N SER A 110 -5.77 21.29 9.40
CA SER A 110 -4.94 20.60 10.39
C SER A 110 -3.48 21.07 10.25
N PRO A 111 -2.71 21.15 11.36
CA PRO A 111 -1.44 21.86 11.37
C PRO A 111 -0.23 20.97 11.01
N SER A 112 0.77 21.70 10.53
CA SER A 112 2.11 21.30 10.07
C SER A 112 2.98 20.60 11.13
N SER A 113 3.75 19.61 10.68
CA SER A 113 5.06 19.25 11.23
C SER A 113 6.11 19.34 10.11
N PRO A 114 7.30 19.93 10.35
CA PRO A 114 8.44 19.85 9.45
C PRO A 114 9.42 18.77 9.93
N GLU A 115 9.84 17.90 9.01
CA GLU A 115 11.04 17.07 9.17
C GLU A 115 12.01 17.37 8.01
N PRO A 116 13.32 17.50 8.25
CA PRO A 116 14.26 18.01 7.27
C PRO A 116 14.84 16.90 6.38
N ASP A 117 14.94 17.23 5.09
CA ASP A 117 15.56 16.45 4.03
C ASP A 117 17.10 16.57 4.12
N LEU A 118 17.79 15.43 4.19
CA LEU A 118 19.24 15.31 3.98
C LEU A 118 19.48 15.04 2.49
N GLN A 119 19.93 16.06 1.75
CA GLN A 119 20.49 15.86 0.42
C GLN A 119 22.01 15.81 0.45
N GLU A 120 22.50 14.61 0.18
CA GLU A 120 23.86 14.29 -0.19
C GLU A 120 24.09 14.60 -1.68
N LYS A 121 25.04 15.48 -2.00
CA LYS A 121 25.60 15.62 -3.35
C LYS A 121 27.12 15.69 -3.26
N MET A 122 27.76 14.57 -3.57
CA MET A 122 29.18 14.51 -3.86
C MET A 122 29.49 15.12 -5.25
N SER A 123 30.57 15.87 -5.34
CA SER A 123 31.34 16.07 -6.56
C SER A 123 32.82 15.91 -6.25
N GLN A 124 33.47 15.19 -7.15
CA GLN A 124 34.80 14.59 -7.12
C GLN A 124 35.94 15.60 -6.93
N GLN A 125 36.99 15.25 -6.16
CA GLN A 125 38.36 15.13 -6.72
C GLN A 125 39.33 14.44 -5.76
N LYS A 126 40.37 13.87 -6.35
CA LYS A 126 41.23 12.79 -5.87
C LYS A 126 42.61 13.35 -5.47
N GLN A 127 43.24 12.69 -4.48
CA GLN A 127 44.69 12.55 -4.21
C GLN A 127 45.38 13.40 -3.11
N LYS A 128 46.03 12.63 -2.20
CA LYS A 128 47.16 12.88 -1.27
C LYS A 128 48.27 13.81 -1.81
N PRO A 129 49.28 14.18 -0.98
CA PRO A 129 49.32 14.47 0.46
C PRO A 129 49.94 15.88 0.70
N GLN A 130 50.27 16.21 1.95
CA GLN A 130 51.20 17.28 2.39
C GLN A 130 50.57 18.44 3.17
N SER A 131 51.42 18.92 4.07
CA SER A 131 51.29 19.91 5.14
C SER A 131 50.88 21.32 4.71
N ASP A 132 50.47 22.06 5.74
CA ASP A 132 50.35 23.52 5.90
C ASP A 132 49.12 24.24 5.32
N CYS A 133 48.40 24.92 6.22
CA CYS A 133 47.71 26.18 6.00
C CYS A 133 47.28 26.73 7.39
N PHE A 134 47.48 27.98 7.80
CA PHE A 134 47.42 29.23 7.06
C PHE A 134 48.36 30.30 7.62
N ASP A 135 48.99 31.02 6.69
CA ASP A 135 49.39 32.43 6.76
C ASP A 135 48.71 33.13 5.55
N VAL A 136 47.91 34.19 5.76
CA VAL A 136 47.61 35.27 4.80
C VAL A 136 47.20 36.56 5.55
N SER A 137 48.19 37.44 5.73
CA SER A 137 48.26 38.88 5.40
C SER A 137 47.03 39.76 5.13
N ILE A 138 46.96 40.91 5.81
CA ILE A 138 46.97 42.33 5.30
C ILE A 138 47.57 43.16 6.47
N GLY A 139 48.56 44.04 6.41
CA GLY A 139 49.17 44.84 5.35
C GLY A 139 49.19 46.32 5.82
N SER A 140 50.37 46.94 5.94
CA SER A 140 50.69 48.36 5.65
C SER A 140 51.72 49.02 6.58
N GLY A 141 52.72 49.64 5.96
CA GLY A 141 53.59 50.69 6.53
C GLY A 141 54.99 50.19 6.86
N ALA A 142 55.93 50.13 5.91
CA ALA A 142 56.82 51.25 5.53
C ALA A 142 57.49 51.89 6.77
N SER A 143 58.81 51.87 6.95
CA SER A 143 59.81 52.40 6.01
C SER A 143 61.23 52.06 6.49
N SER A 144 62.12 51.77 5.53
CA SER A 144 63.57 52.05 5.43
C SER A 144 64.47 51.94 6.69
N ASP A 145 65.51 51.11 6.75
CA ASP A 145 66.67 50.97 5.85
C ASP A 145 67.70 52.12 5.92
N VAL A 146 68.97 51.68 5.89
CA VAL A 146 70.24 52.33 5.57
C VAL A 146 70.85 53.46 6.43
N SER A 147 72.17 53.27 6.57
CA SER A 147 73.27 54.26 6.59
C SER A 147 73.75 54.66 7.98
N LYS A 148 74.96 54.27 8.41
CA LYS A 148 76.30 54.58 7.85
C LYS A 148 76.52 56.09 7.80
N LYS A 149 77.71 56.49 8.27
CA LYS A 149 78.30 57.82 8.10
C LYS A 149 77.64 58.83 9.04
N GLY A 150 78.35 59.71 9.70
CA GLY A 150 79.70 60.19 9.57
C GLY A 150 79.83 61.25 10.67
N SER A 151 81.03 61.44 11.18
CA SER A 151 81.91 62.45 10.60
C SER A 151 81.44 63.86 10.97
N ASP A 152 82.30 64.47 11.77
CA ASP A 152 82.78 65.84 11.58
C ASP A 152 82.19 66.96 12.41
N GLY A 153 83.16 67.76 12.85
CA GLY A 153 83.09 68.91 13.73
C GLY A 153 84.15 68.74 14.82
N SER A 154 85.38 68.34 14.49
CA SER A 154 86.36 69.11 13.69
C SER A 154 86.45 70.57 14.09
N SER A 155 87.69 70.89 14.46
CA SER A 155 88.32 72.19 14.38
C SER A 155 87.94 73.12 15.54
N SER A 156 88.89 73.84 16.12
CA SER A 156 90.01 74.46 15.46
C SER A 156 90.99 74.95 16.51
N SER A 157 92.28 74.90 16.14
CA SER A 157 93.30 75.94 16.37
C SER A 157 93.61 76.32 17.82
N SER A 158 94.85 76.43 18.27
CA SER A 158 96.05 76.93 17.60
C SER A 158 97.25 76.30 18.31
N GLU A 159 98.23 75.75 17.60
CA GLU A 159 99.29 76.46 16.88
C GLU A 159 100.32 77.13 17.79
N SER A 160 101.57 77.05 17.32
CA SER A 160 102.77 77.78 17.75
C SER A 160 103.48 77.12 18.94
N ASP A 161 104.44 76.20 18.71
CA ASP A 161 105.69 76.32 17.94
C ASP A 161 106.55 77.54 18.30
N LEU A 162 107.86 77.28 18.26
CA LEU A 162 108.99 78.22 18.23
C LEU A 162 109.39 78.82 19.60
N GLU A 163 110.66 78.89 19.99
CA GLU A 163 111.90 78.61 19.29
C GLU A 163 113.05 78.50 20.30
N LEU A 164 114.06 77.76 19.87
CA LEU A 164 115.42 77.76 20.39
C LEU A 164 116.07 79.16 20.30
N ASP A 165 117.27 79.24 20.88
CA ASP A 165 118.32 80.21 20.61
C ASP A 165 118.22 81.60 21.27
N GLU A 166 119.30 82.27 21.62
CA GLU A 166 120.71 81.95 21.90
C GLU A 166 121.30 83.33 22.31
N VAL A 167 122.45 83.31 22.98
CA VAL A 167 123.44 84.41 23.01
C VAL A 167 123.29 85.57 24.03
N LYS A 168 124.34 85.60 24.87
CA LYS A 168 125.08 86.72 25.49
C LYS A 168 124.66 87.25 26.87
N GLU A 169 125.50 86.84 27.83
CA GLU A 169 126.27 87.72 28.72
C GLU A 169 125.56 89.01 29.15
N ALA A 170 124.98 89.00 30.35
CA ALA A 170 125.47 89.80 31.48
C ALA A 170 124.44 89.85 32.61
N ASN A 171 124.95 89.69 33.84
CA ASN A 171 124.41 90.21 35.10
C ASN A 171 123.30 89.40 35.80
N ASP A 172 123.73 88.57 36.76
CA ASP A 172 122.99 87.55 37.52
C ASP A 172 121.81 88.00 38.40
N ASN A 173 121.37 89.27 38.35
CA ASN A 173 120.37 89.78 39.30
C ASN A 173 118.96 90.03 38.71
N SER A 174 118.75 89.88 37.39
CA SER A 174 117.43 90.13 36.75
C SER A 174 116.59 88.86 36.55
N ILE A 175 117.22 87.69 36.42
CA ILE A 175 116.56 86.39 36.16
C ILE A 175 115.73 85.91 37.36
N LEU A 176 116.18 86.22 38.58
CA LEU A 176 115.55 85.78 39.83
C LEU A 176 114.14 86.36 40.02
N TYR A 177 113.93 87.63 39.64
CA TYR A 177 112.63 88.29 39.81
C TYR A 177 111.60 87.82 38.78
N ALA A 178 112.01 87.61 37.53
CA ALA A 178 111.14 87.09 36.47
C ALA A 178 110.69 85.65 36.75
N LEU A 179 111.58 84.80 37.26
CA LEU A 179 111.26 83.43 37.68
C LEU A 179 110.31 83.42 38.88
N SER A 180 110.53 84.27 39.89
CA SER A 180 109.67 84.33 41.07
C SER A 180 108.24 84.80 40.74
N GLN A 181 108.09 85.77 39.84
CA GLN A 181 106.77 86.21 39.35
C GLN A 181 106.04 85.08 38.59
N LYS A 182 106.76 84.31 37.77
CA LYS A 182 106.21 83.17 37.02
C LYS A 182 105.79 82.01 37.94
N ILE A 183 106.54 81.78 39.03
CA ILE A 183 106.20 80.79 40.06
C ILE A 183 104.87 81.15 40.72
N ILE A 184 104.69 82.41 41.13
CA ILE A 184 103.43 82.88 41.74
C ILE A 184 102.25 82.71 40.76
N GLU A 185 102.42 83.10 39.48
CA GLU A 185 101.37 82.91 38.46
C GLU A 185 101.01 81.43 38.24
N LEU A 186 102.00 80.54 38.22
CA LEU A 186 101.78 79.11 38.07
C LEU A 186 101.15 78.50 39.33
N GLU A 187 101.52 78.96 40.52
CA GLU A 187 100.90 78.56 41.78
C GLU A 187 99.44 78.99 41.87
N ASP A 188 99.10 80.21 41.42
CA ASP A 188 97.72 80.69 41.37
C ASP A 188 96.89 79.96 40.32
N LYS A 189 97.44 79.71 39.12
CA LYS A 189 96.77 78.88 38.10
C LYS A 189 96.59 77.44 38.58
N LEU A 190 97.56 76.88 39.29
CA LEU A 190 97.46 75.54 39.85
C LEU A 190 96.42 75.50 40.98
N ARG A 191 96.32 76.55 41.80
CA ARG A 191 95.26 76.71 42.80
C ARG A 191 93.88 76.85 42.16
N GLU A 192 93.76 77.58 41.05
CA GLU A 192 92.51 77.75 40.31
C GLU A 192 92.08 76.44 39.63
N VAL A 193 92.99 75.73 38.96
CA VAL A 193 92.72 74.43 38.36
C VAL A 193 92.36 73.40 39.42
N LYS A 194 93.05 73.40 40.57
CA LYS A 194 92.72 72.53 41.70
C LYS A 194 91.33 72.85 42.27
N GLY A 195 91.00 74.13 42.44
CA GLY A 195 89.65 74.55 42.85
C GLY A 195 88.56 74.17 41.84
N LYS A 196 88.85 74.23 40.53
CA LYS A 196 87.93 73.77 39.47
C LYS A 196 87.80 72.24 39.44
N LEU A 197 88.88 71.52 39.73
CA LEU A 197 88.89 70.07 39.85
C LEU A 197 88.06 69.63 41.05
N ASP A 198 88.29 70.21 42.22
CA ASP A 198 87.52 69.94 43.45
C ASP A 198 86.03 70.26 43.24
N ALA A 199 85.71 71.40 42.61
CA ALA A 199 84.33 71.77 42.29
C ALA A 199 83.68 70.86 41.22
N SER A 200 84.46 70.34 40.27
CA SER A 200 83.99 69.38 39.27
C SER A 200 83.79 67.99 39.88
N GLU A 201 84.67 67.57 40.79
CA GLU A 201 84.59 66.30 41.51
C GLU A 201 83.43 66.27 42.50
N GLU A 202 83.16 67.39 43.19
CA GLU A 202 81.98 67.56 44.04
C GLU A 202 80.68 67.56 43.22
N LYS A 203 80.64 68.28 42.09
CA LYS A 203 79.49 68.25 41.16
C LYS A 203 79.27 66.85 40.58
N ASN A 204 80.34 66.15 40.19
CA ASN A 204 80.27 64.78 39.69
C ASN A 204 79.75 63.82 40.77
N SER A 205 80.25 63.93 42.01
CA SER A 205 79.79 63.13 43.15
C SER A 205 78.31 63.39 43.47
N ARG A 206 77.88 64.65 43.39
CA ARG A 206 76.49 65.04 43.62
C ARG A 206 75.56 64.60 42.48
N CYS A 207 75.99 64.69 41.22
CA CYS A 207 75.27 64.14 40.08
C CYS A 207 75.16 62.61 40.19
N GLN A 208 76.25 61.90 40.44
CA GLN A 208 76.26 60.45 40.64
C GLN A 208 75.38 60.03 41.82
N TYR A 209 75.37 60.77 42.94
CA TYR A 209 74.50 60.47 44.08
C TYR A 209 73.01 60.66 43.75
N VAL A 210 72.64 61.71 43.02
CA VAL A 210 71.25 61.93 42.59
C VAL A 210 70.81 60.89 41.56
N GLU A 211 71.67 60.56 40.60
CA GLU A 211 71.40 59.59 39.55
C GLU A 211 71.30 58.16 40.12
N THR A 212 72.21 57.76 41.00
CA THR A 212 72.13 56.47 41.72
C THR A 212 70.92 56.38 42.64
N LYS A 213 70.54 57.48 43.30
CA LYS A 213 69.34 57.51 44.15
C LYS A 213 68.04 57.46 43.33
N SER A 214 68.01 58.07 42.14
CA SER A 214 66.88 57.95 41.20
C SER A 214 66.77 56.52 40.70
N LEU A 215 67.87 55.93 40.22
CA LEU A 215 67.90 54.55 39.73
C LEU A 215 67.56 53.54 40.82
N LEU A 216 67.93 53.79 42.09
CA LEU A 216 67.54 52.93 43.21
C LEU A 216 66.02 52.96 43.43
N LYS A 217 65.40 54.14 43.31
CA LYS A 217 63.95 54.30 43.42
C LYS A 217 63.22 53.60 42.26
N ASP A 218 63.69 53.78 41.03
CA ASP A 218 63.12 53.13 39.84
C ASP A 218 63.30 51.60 39.92
N LEU A 219 64.43 51.13 40.45
CA LEU A 219 64.68 49.70 40.69
C LEU A 219 63.73 49.12 41.75
N ASP A 220 63.43 49.86 42.81
CA ASP A 220 62.50 49.41 43.85
C ASP A 220 61.04 49.45 43.36
N GLU A 221 60.68 50.41 42.49
CA GLU A 221 59.38 50.44 41.79
C GLU A 221 59.25 49.24 40.84
N VAL A 222 60.25 48.97 40.01
CA VAL A 222 60.27 47.80 39.11
C VAL A 222 60.24 46.48 39.88
N LYS A 223 60.89 46.38 41.05
CA LYS A 223 60.78 45.20 41.92
C LYS A 223 59.37 45.03 42.47
N SER A 224 58.74 46.11 42.91
CA SER A 224 57.37 46.08 43.42
C SER A 224 56.37 45.69 42.32
N GLU A 225 56.54 46.21 41.11
CA GLU A 225 55.76 45.82 39.93
C GLU A 225 55.98 44.36 39.55
N LYS A 226 57.23 43.87 39.60
CA LYS A 226 57.56 42.46 39.38
C LYS A 226 56.85 41.55 40.39
N GLU A 227 56.91 41.89 41.68
CA GLU A 227 56.22 41.13 42.74
C GLU A 227 54.69 41.13 42.54
N ALA A 228 54.11 42.26 42.14
CA ALA A 228 52.69 42.36 41.81
C ALA A 228 52.32 41.48 40.60
N LEU A 229 53.12 41.50 39.52
CA LEU A 229 52.94 40.66 38.34
C LEU A 229 53.12 39.17 38.65
N GLU A 230 54.08 38.80 39.51
CA GLU A 230 54.26 37.43 39.98
C GLU A 230 53.05 36.97 40.80
N GLY A 231 52.48 37.84 41.65
CA GLY A 231 51.23 37.57 42.36
C GLY A 231 50.05 37.32 41.42
N VAL A 232 49.88 38.17 40.38
CA VAL A 232 48.84 37.99 39.36
C VAL A 232 49.06 36.71 38.55
N LEU A 233 50.30 36.37 38.21
CA LEU A 233 50.63 35.12 37.53
C LEU A 233 50.28 33.90 38.38
N LEU A 234 50.52 33.95 39.70
CA LEU A 234 50.15 32.87 40.61
C LEU A 234 48.63 32.68 40.67
N VAL A 235 47.87 33.76 40.82
CA VAL A 235 46.39 33.72 40.84
C VAL A 235 45.83 33.20 39.51
N ASN A 236 46.35 33.67 38.38
CA ASN A 236 45.94 33.18 37.06
C ASN A 236 46.31 31.72 36.84
N LYS A 237 47.47 31.27 37.34
CA LYS A 237 47.87 29.85 37.30
C LYS A 237 46.91 28.98 38.11
N ASP A 238 46.53 29.42 39.30
CA ASP A 238 45.58 28.71 40.15
C ASP A 238 44.19 28.67 39.50
N GLU A 239 43.74 29.77 38.88
CA GLU A 239 42.47 29.82 38.16
C GLU A 239 42.48 28.92 36.92
N ILE A 240 43.56 28.92 36.13
CA ILE A 240 43.74 28.01 35.00
C ILE A 240 43.66 26.56 35.48
N ASN A 241 44.28 26.22 36.61
CA ASN A 241 44.22 24.87 37.17
C ASN A 241 42.79 24.50 37.60
N ARG A 242 42.08 25.40 38.29
CA ARG A 242 40.67 25.21 38.65
C ARG A 242 39.78 25.00 37.44
N LEU A 243 39.94 25.82 36.40
CA LEU A 243 39.21 25.67 35.14
C LEU A 243 39.55 24.35 34.45
N LYS A 244 40.81 23.92 34.47
CA LYS A 244 41.24 22.61 33.94
C LYS A 244 40.55 21.46 34.66
N GLU A 245 40.50 21.50 35.98
CA GLU A 245 39.83 20.49 36.80
C GLU A 245 38.32 20.47 36.58
N SER A 246 37.70 21.65 36.46
CA SER A 246 36.29 21.79 36.09
C SER A 246 36.02 21.21 34.71
N MET A 247 36.88 21.49 33.73
CA MET A 247 36.76 20.98 32.36
C MET A 247 36.92 19.46 32.30
N VAL A 248 37.87 18.89 33.06
CA VAL A 248 38.03 17.43 33.19
C VAL A 248 36.82 16.80 33.86
N SER A 249 36.24 17.46 34.87
CA SER A 249 35.05 16.96 35.56
C SER A 249 33.82 16.99 34.66
N ALA A 250 33.64 18.07 33.88
CA ALA A 250 32.59 18.17 32.86
C ALA A 250 32.76 17.12 31.75
N ALA A 251 33.99 16.90 31.27
CA ALA A 251 34.28 15.86 30.28
C ALA A 251 33.90 14.47 30.80
N LYS A 252 34.23 14.13 32.06
CA LYS A 252 33.81 12.87 32.69
C LYS A 252 32.30 12.75 32.82
N GLN A 253 31.59 13.83 33.11
CA GLN A 253 30.12 13.81 33.17
C GLN A 253 29.51 13.51 31.79
N PHE A 254 30.00 14.15 30.74
CA PHE A 254 29.55 13.86 29.37
C PHE A 254 29.89 12.44 28.94
N GLU A 255 31.05 11.91 29.33
CA GLU A 255 31.43 10.51 29.05
C GLU A 255 30.46 9.51 29.71
N VAL A 256 30.04 9.77 30.95
CA VAL A 256 29.01 8.97 31.64
C VAL A 256 27.64 9.11 30.98
N GLU A 257 27.27 10.31 30.57
CA GLU A 257 25.98 10.57 29.90
C GLU A 257 25.92 9.90 28.52
N LEU A 258 27.01 9.96 27.74
CA LEU A 258 27.15 9.24 26.47
C LEU A 258 27.02 7.74 26.68
N ALA A 259 27.75 7.15 27.64
CA ALA A 259 27.62 5.73 27.96
C ALA A 259 26.18 5.34 28.36
N HIS A 260 25.48 6.21 29.11
CA HIS A 260 24.08 5.99 29.45
C HIS A 260 23.17 6.03 28.21
N HIS A 261 23.39 6.97 27.30
CA HIS A 261 22.66 7.03 26.04
C HIS A 261 22.94 5.82 25.15
N ASP A 262 24.19 5.36 25.05
CA ASP A 262 24.57 4.15 24.32
C ASP A 262 23.82 2.93 24.88
N THR A 263 23.76 2.75 26.21
CA THR A 263 23.00 1.64 26.80
C THR A 263 21.49 1.71 26.55
N LYS A 264 20.93 2.92 26.40
CA LYS A 264 19.51 3.09 26.02
C LYS A 264 19.28 2.78 24.56
N ILE A 265 20.20 3.18 23.69
CA ILE A 265 20.18 2.85 22.26
C ILE A 265 20.25 1.33 22.10
N ASP A 266 21.15 0.65 22.83
CA ASP A 266 21.26 -0.82 22.80
C ASP A 266 19.97 -1.51 23.26
N LYS A 267 19.32 -1.02 24.31
CA LYS A 267 18.02 -1.55 24.75
C LYS A 267 16.93 -1.35 23.70
N CYS A 268 16.85 -0.16 23.11
CA CYS A 268 15.88 0.14 22.06
C CYS A 268 16.12 -0.75 20.83
N ASN A 269 17.38 -0.93 20.43
CA ASN A 269 17.77 -1.82 19.35
C ASN A 269 17.38 -3.27 19.64
N GLN A 270 17.60 -3.75 20.88
CA GLN A 270 17.22 -5.10 21.28
C GLN A 270 15.70 -5.31 21.30
N GLU A 271 14.93 -4.33 21.78
CA GLU A 271 13.46 -4.35 21.71
C GLU A 271 12.96 -4.35 20.25
N LEU A 272 13.61 -3.57 19.38
CA LEU A 272 13.30 -3.49 17.95
C LEU A 272 13.64 -4.80 17.23
N GLU A 273 14.74 -5.45 17.59
CA GLU A 273 15.13 -6.75 17.05
C GLU A 273 14.12 -7.83 17.45
N VAL A 274 13.72 -7.89 18.72
CA VAL A 274 12.68 -8.83 19.19
C VAL A 274 11.34 -8.59 18.49
N LEU A 275 10.95 -7.33 18.28
CA LEU A 275 9.74 -6.99 17.52
C LEU A 275 9.85 -7.36 16.04
N SER A 276 11.02 -7.17 15.43
CA SER A 276 11.32 -7.56 14.05
C SER A 276 11.23 -9.08 13.89
N GLU A 277 11.85 -9.85 14.78
CA GLU A 277 11.78 -11.32 14.79
C GLU A 277 10.34 -11.82 14.91
N LYS A 278 9.56 -11.19 15.81
CA LYS A 278 8.14 -11.52 15.97
C LYS A 278 7.35 -11.22 14.70
N TYR A 279 7.57 -10.06 14.08
CA TYR A 279 6.92 -9.69 12.83
C TYR A 279 7.24 -10.68 11.70
N VAL A 280 8.51 -11.09 11.57
CA VAL A 280 8.92 -12.10 10.60
C VAL A 280 8.23 -13.44 10.88
N HIS A 281 8.15 -13.86 12.15
CA HIS A 281 7.45 -15.09 12.52
C HIS A 281 5.95 -15.04 12.17
N ASP A 282 5.28 -13.93 12.47
CA ASP A 282 3.86 -13.72 12.14
C ASP A 282 3.64 -13.72 10.62
N VAL A 283 4.53 -13.09 9.84
CA VAL A 283 4.50 -13.12 8.37
C VAL A 283 4.65 -14.55 7.85
N SER A 284 5.64 -15.31 8.33
CA SER A 284 5.83 -16.71 7.93
C SER A 284 4.63 -17.60 8.31
N ALA A 285 3.99 -17.34 9.46
CA ALA A 285 2.78 -18.04 9.86
C ALA A 285 1.61 -17.76 8.89
N LEU A 286 1.40 -16.49 8.52
CA LEU A 286 0.39 -16.09 7.55
C LEU A 286 0.68 -16.65 6.14
N GLU A 287 1.93 -16.65 5.70
CA GLU A 287 2.33 -17.28 4.43
C GLU A 287 2.05 -18.78 4.41
N ALA A 288 2.28 -19.48 5.53
CA ALA A 288 1.96 -20.90 5.66
C ALA A 288 0.43 -21.15 5.63
N GLU A 289 -0.38 -20.28 6.23
CA GLU A 289 -1.84 -20.35 6.14
C GLU A 289 -2.34 -20.07 4.72
N LEU A 290 -1.80 -19.06 4.04
CA LEU A 290 -2.10 -18.78 2.63
C LEU A 290 -1.75 -19.98 1.74
N GLY A 291 -0.61 -20.62 1.96
CA GLY A 291 -0.22 -21.83 1.23
C GLY A 291 -1.21 -23.00 1.44
N LYS A 292 -1.71 -23.18 2.67
CA LYS A 292 -2.76 -24.18 2.96
C LYS A 292 -4.07 -23.86 2.24
N LEU A 293 -4.52 -22.60 2.30
CA LEU A 293 -5.74 -22.16 1.61
C LEU A 293 -5.62 -22.31 0.10
N GLN A 294 -4.46 -21.98 -0.47
CA GLN A 294 -4.20 -22.16 -1.89
C GLN A 294 -4.20 -23.65 -2.29
N GLY A 295 -3.72 -24.53 -1.42
CA GLY A 295 -3.86 -25.99 -1.57
C GLY A 295 -5.33 -26.43 -1.59
N VAL A 296 -6.16 -25.92 -0.69
CA VAL A 296 -7.61 -26.21 -0.66
C VAL A 296 -8.32 -25.69 -1.90
N ILE A 297 -8.00 -24.48 -2.36
CA ILE A 297 -8.54 -23.92 -3.61
C ILE A 297 -8.20 -24.84 -4.78
N LYS A 298 -6.95 -25.30 -4.88
CA LYS A 298 -6.54 -26.22 -5.94
C LYS A 298 -7.30 -27.54 -5.91
N THR A 299 -7.55 -28.09 -4.71
CA THR A 299 -8.39 -29.31 -4.60
C THR A 299 -9.83 -29.06 -5.05
N PHE A 300 -10.40 -27.89 -4.76
CA PHE A 300 -11.73 -27.53 -5.25
C PHE A 300 -11.76 -27.30 -6.76
N GLU A 301 -10.71 -26.73 -7.35
CA GLU A 301 -10.56 -26.58 -8.80
C GLU A 301 -10.51 -27.96 -9.49
N ASP A 302 -9.73 -28.90 -8.93
CA ASP A 302 -9.64 -30.28 -9.43
C ASP A 302 -11.00 -31.01 -9.31
N ASP A 303 -11.67 -30.90 -8.17
CA ASP A 303 -13.01 -31.46 -7.95
C ASP A 303 -14.04 -30.84 -8.91
N PHE A 304 -13.97 -29.52 -9.14
CA PHE A 304 -14.85 -28.83 -10.08
C PHE A 304 -14.63 -29.29 -11.52
N ALA A 305 -13.37 -29.46 -11.93
CA ALA A 305 -13.03 -30.01 -13.24
C ALA A 305 -13.59 -31.44 -13.41
N LYS A 306 -13.48 -32.27 -12.36
CA LYS A 306 -14.04 -33.63 -12.36
C LYS A 306 -15.57 -33.61 -12.49
N ILE A 307 -16.26 -32.79 -11.69
CA ILE A 307 -17.72 -32.64 -11.75
C ILE A 307 -18.15 -32.11 -13.12
N SER A 308 -17.41 -31.15 -13.70
CA SER A 308 -17.70 -30.63 -15.03
C SER A 308 -17.57 -31.71 -16.11
N HIS A 309 -16.59 -32.61 -15.97
CA HIS A 309 -16.43 -33.73 -16.90
C HIS A 309 -17.57 -34.77 -16.74
N GLU A 310 -17.91 -35.13 -15.50
CA GLU A 310 -19.04 -36.02 -15.20
C GLU A 310 -20.37 -35.44 -15.71
N LYS A 311 -20.59 -34.12 -15.56
CA LYS A 311 -21.75 -33.42 -16.11
C LYS A 311 -21.83 -33.56 -17.63
N SER A 312 -20.72 -33.32 -18.34
CA SER A 312 -20.69 -33.45 -19.81
C SER A 312 -20.95 -34.89 -20.26
N LEU A 313 -20.45 -35.89 -19.52
CA LEU A 313 -20.74 -37.30 -19.79
C LEU A 313 -22.22 -37.63 -19.58
N LEU A 314 -22.82 -37.11 -18.51
CA LEU A 314 -24.25 -37.27 -18.25
C LEU A 314 -25.12 -36.59 -19.30
N GLU A 315 -24.74 -35.40 -19.77
CA GLU A 315 -25.44 -34.70 -20.87
C GLU A 315 -25.44 -35.54 -22.14
N SER A 316 -24.29 -36.08 -22.56
CA SER A 316 -24.21 -37.00 -23.71
C SER A 316 -25.07 -38.25 -23.51
N ARG A 317 -25.12 -38.80 -22.29
CA ARG A 317 -25.94 -39.99 -22.01
C ARG A 317 -27.43 -39.68 -22.04
N VAL A 318 -27.84 -38.50 -21.61
CA VAL A 318 -29.23 -38.04 -21.70
C VAL A 318 -29.63 -37.89 -23.16
N GLU A 319 -28.77 -37.28 -23.99
CA GLU A 319 -29.03 -37.11 -25.41
C GLU A 319 -29.17 -38.47 -26.14
N ASP A 320 -28.32 -39.46 -25.82
CA ASP A 320 -28.47 -40.84 -26.32
C ASP A 320 -29.81 -41.48 -25.92
N LEU A 321 -30.24 -41.27 -24.67
CA LEU A 321 -31.49 -41.83 -24.15
C LEU A 321 -32.71 -41.17 -24.79
N GLU A 322 -32.67 -39.85 -25.03
CA GLU A 322 -33.71 -39.14 -25.76
C GLU A 322 -33.83 -39.66 -27.19
N GLN A 323 -32.72 -39.84 -27.91
CA GLN A 323 -32.74 -40.44 -29.25
C GLN A 323 -33.30 -41.87 -29.24
N SER A 324 -32.93 -42.68 -28.23
CA SER A 324 -33.48 -44.02 -28.08
C SER A 324 -34.98 -43.98 -27.80
N ALA A 325 -35.46 -43.06 -26.95
CA ALA A 325 -36.88 -42.90 -26.63
C ALA A 325 -37.69 -42.48 -27.87
N ASP A 326 -37.16 -41.56 -28.68
CA ASP A 326 -37.79 -41.14 -29.94
C ASP A 326 -37.92 -42.31 -30.93
N SER A 327 -36.87 -43.15 -31.05
CA SER A 327 -36.92 -44.36 -31.89
C SER A 327 -37.95 -45.39 -31.41
N LEU A 328 -38.07 -45.56 -30.09
CA LEU A 328 -39.07 -46.42 -29.45
C LEU A 328 -40.49 -45.89 -29.66
N ASN A 329 -40.67 -44.58 -29.60
CA ASN A 329 -41.96 -43.95 -29.83
C ASN A 329 -42.39 -44.05 -31.31
N TYR A 330 -41.44 -43.92 -32.23
CA TYR A 330 -41.67 -44.16 -33.66
C TYR A 330 -42.09 -45.62 -33.91
N SER A 331 -41.35 -46.59 -33.37
CA SER A 331 -41.70 -48.02 -33.52
C SER A 331 -43.01 -48.39 -32.82
N ALA A 332 -43.33 -47.80 -31.66
CA ALA A 332 -44.64 -47.94 -31.02
C ALA A 332 -45.77 -47.41 -31.91
N SER A 333 -45.57 -46.26 -32.56
CA SER A 333 -46.53 -45.71 -33.53
C SER A 333 -46.71 -46.63 -34.75
N GLU A 334 -45.65 -47.29 -35.20
CA GLU A 334 -45.71 -48.28 -36.28
C GLU A 334 -46.44 -49.56 -35.85
N MET A 335 -46.19 -50.05 -34.63
CA MET A 335 -46.92 -51.18 -34.07
C MET A 335 -48.43 -50.91 -33.98
N VAL A 336 -48.84 -49.70 -33.57
CA VAL A 336 -50.26 -49.32 -33.53
C VAL A 336 -50.89 -49.42 -34.94
N LYS A 337 -50.19 -48.93 -35.98
CA LYS A 337 -50.67 -49.05 -37.37
C LYS A 337 -50.81 -50.51 -37.81
N LEU A 338 -49.83 -51.35 -37.46
CA LEU A 338 -49.88 -52.79 -37.75
C LEU A 338 -51.00 -53.49 -36.99
N GLN A 339 -51.27 -53.09 -35.76
CA GLN A 339 -52.35 -53.63 -34.94
C GLN A 339 -53.73 -53.26 -35.50
N GLU A 340 -53.90 -52.04 -36.02
CA GLU A 340 -55.09 -51.61 -36.76
C GLU A 340 -55.28 -52.46 -38.04
N LEU A 341 -54.21 -52.68 -38.80
CA LEU A 341 -54.26 -53.55 -39.99
C LEU A 341 -54.64 -54.99 -39.64
N LEU A 342 -54.08 -55.55 -38.58
CA LEU A 342 -54.44 -56.89 -38.08
C LEU A 342 -55.91 -56.98 -37.69
N LYS A 343 -56.45 -55.94 -37.04
CA LYS A 343 -57.88 -55.89 -36.68
C LYS A 343 -58.75 -55.87 -37.92
N ASN A 344 -58.36 -55.14 -38.96
CA ASN A 344 -59.09 -55.08 -40.22
C ASN A 344 -59.05 -56.42 -40.97
N THR A 345 -57.88 -57.09 -41.04
CA THR A 345 -57.78 -58.41 -41.69
C THR A 345 -58.51 -59.49 -40.90
N GLN A 346 -58.52 -59.43 -39.57
CA GLN A 346 -59.33 -60.31 -38.72
C GLN A 346 -60.82 -60.17 -39.03
N ALA A 347 -61.32 -58.93 -39.15
CA ALA A 347 -62.72 -58.68 -39.49
C ALA A 347 -63.09 -59.17 -40.90
N GLU A 348 -62.18 -59.01 -41.87
CA GLU A 348 -62.36 -59.59 -43.21
C GLU A 348 -62.42 -61.12 -43.19
N LEU A 349 -61.57 -61.76 -42.39
CA LEU A 349 -61.55 -63.22 -42.25
C LEU A 349 -62.88 -63.74 -41.65
N GLU A 350 -63.41 -63.05 -40.63
CA GLU A 350 -64.74 -63.36 -40.07
C GLU A 350 -65.85 -63.22 -41.11
N ARG A 351 -65.80 -62.17 -41.93
CA ARG A 351 -66.77 -61.97 -43.03
C ARG A 351 -66.70 -63.10 -44.07
N VAL A 352 -65.49 -63.50 -44.48
CA VAL A 352 -65.28 -64.63 -45.42
C VAL A 352 -65.72 -65.95 -44.80
N SER A 353 -65.47 -66.15 -43.50
CA SER A 353 -65.93 -67.34 -42.77
C SER A 353 -67.45 -67.43 -42.75
N GLN A 354 -68.15 -66.32 -42.51
CA GLN A 354 -69.61 -66.24 -42.59
C GLN A 354 -70.13 -66.53 -44.01
N GLU A 355 -69.51 -65.97 -45.05
CA GLU A 355 -69.87 -66.26 -46.44
C GLU A 355 -69.70 -67.74 -46.80
N LYS A 356 -68.62 -68.38 -46.32
CA LYS A 356 -68.38 -69.81 -46.49
C LYS A 356 -69.49 -70.67 -45.86
N GLU A 357 -69.99 -70.27 -44.69
CA GLU A 357 -71.07 -71.00 -44.02
C GLU A 357 -72.38 -70.90 -44.82
N VAL A 358 -72.73 -69.72 -45.32
CA VAL A 358 -73.88 -69.53 -46.21
C VAL A 358 -73.78 -70.38 -47.47
N LEU A 359 -72.59 -70.46 -48.07
CA LEU A 359 -72.36 -71.33 -49.23
C LEU A 359 -72.51 -72.82 -48.89
N ARG A 360 -72.10 -73.23 -47.68
CA ARG A 360 -72.25 -74.61 -47.20
C ARG A 360 -73.73 -74.98 -47.01
N GLU A 361 -74.53 -74.08 -46.43
CA GLU A 361 -75.98 -74.25 -46.30
C GLU A 361 -76.64 -74.40 -47.68
N ARG A 362 -76.28 -73.54 -48.63
CA ARG A 362 -76.79 -73.63 -50.01
C ARG A 362 -76.38 -74.93 -50.70
N ALA A 363 -75.18 -75.45 -50.44
CA ALA A 363 -74.76 -76.76 -50.95
C ALA A 363 -75.60 -77.90 -50.35
N HIS A 364 -75.92 -77.84 -49.05
CA HIS A 364 -76.83 -78.81 -48.41
C HIS A 364 -78.24 -78.77 -49.01
N GLU A 365 -78.76 -77.58 -49.32
CA GLU A 365 -80.05 -77.42 -50.02
C GLU A 365 -80.03 -78.10 -51.40
N PHE A 366 -78.96 -77.90 -52.18
CA PHE A 366 -78.80 -78.59 -53.47
C PHE A 366 -78.75 -80.12 -53.31
N GLU A 367 -78.03 -80.62 -52.33
CA GLU A 367 -77.92 -82.05 -52.05
C GLU A 367 -79.27 -82.67 -51.63
N GLN A 368 -80.07 -81.92 -50.88
CA GLN A 368 -81.42 -82.30 -50.51
C GLN A 368 -82.33 -82.40 -51.75
N LEU A 369 -82.25 -81.43 -52.67
CA LEU A 369 -82.98 -81.47 -53.94
C LEU A 369 -82.58 -82.66 -54.82
N PHE A 370 -81.28 -83.03 -54.83
CA PHE A 370 -80.82 -84.23 -55.54
C PHE A 370 -81.41 -85.51 -54.94
N ARG A 371 -81.44 -85.64 -53.61
CA ARG A 371 -82.09 -86.78 -52.94
C ARG A 371 -83.58 -86.88 -53.26
N ASP A 372 -84.28 -85.75 -53.28
CA ASP A 372 -85.71 -85.71 -53.63
C ASP A 372 -85.95 -86.07 -55.11
N PHE A 373 -85.06 -85.65 -56.02
CA PHE A 373 -85.09 -86.05 -57.42
C PHE A 373 -84.86 -87.56 -57.61
N GLU A 374 -83.86 -88.14 -56.94
CA GLU A 374 -83.59 -89.59 -56.96
C GLU A 374 -84.79 -90.40 -56.45
N ASN A 375 -85.44 -89.94 -55.37
CA ASN A 375 -86.64 -90.57 -54.83
C ASN A 375 -87.83 -90.51 -55.83
N SER A 376 -87.93 -89.44 -56.63
CA SER A 376 -88.93 -89.36 -57.71
C SER A 376 -88.61 -90.28 -58.90
N GLY A 377 -87.33 -90.56 -59.16
CA GLY A 377 -86.88 -91.52 -60.17
C GLY A 377 -87.21 -92.98 -59.83
N MET A 378 -87.31 -93.31 -58.55
CA MET A 378 -87.71 -94.65 -58.08
C MET A 378 -89.19 -94.98 -58.34
N GLU A 379 -90.07 -94.02 -58.66
CA GLU A 379 -91.44 -94.30 -59.10
C GLU A 379 -91.53 -94.72 -60.57
N VAL A 380 -90.57 -94.33 -61.42
CA VAL A 380 -90.49 -94.75 -62.83
C VAL A 380 -89.98 -96.20 -62.98
N ALA A 381 -89.33 -96.74 -61.94
CA ALA A 381 -88.73 -98.08 -61.94
C ALA A 381 -89.71 -99.23 -61.58
N LYS A 382 -91.01 -98.97 -61.37
CA LYS A 382 -92.02 -100.00 -61.01
C LYS A 382 -92.69 -100.72 -62.20
N LEU A 383 -92.23 -100.50 -63.43
CA LEU A 383 -92.73 -101.14 -64.66
C LEU A 383 -92.13 -102.52 -65.04
N PRO A 384 -90.94 -102.96 -64.59
CA PRO A 384 -90.38 -104.27 -64.99
C PRO A 384 -90.88 -105.50 -64.21
N GLU A 385 -91.55 -105.33 -63.05
CA GLU A 385 -91.96 -106.45 -62.18
C GLU A 385 -93.10 -107.32 -62.76
N ILE A 386 -93.83 -106.85 -63.78
CA ILE A 386 -94.92 -107.60 -64.44
C ILE A 386 -94.39 -108.53 -65.56
N ILE A 387 -93.15 -108.34 -66.01
CA ILE A 387 -92.53 -109.15 -67.08
C ILE A 387 -91.97 -110.48 -66.53
N LYS A 388 -91.60 -110.50 -65.25
CA LYS A 388 -90.97 -111.62 -64.55
C LYS A 388 -91.89 -112.83 -64.33
N ASP A 389 -93.20 -112.63 -64.36
CA ASP A 389 -94.20 -113.66 -64.02
C ASP A 389 -94.70 -114.50 -65.23
N LEU A 390 -94.28 -114.15 -66.46
CA LEU A 390 -94.65 -114.89 -67.69
C LEU A 390 -93.49 -115.69 -68.31
N GLU A 391 -92.24 -115.46 -67.88
CA GLU A 391 -91.05 -116.16 -68.38
C GLU A 391 -90.85 -117.54 -67.73
N ALA A 392 -91.54 -117.81 -66.62
CA ALA A 392 -91.50 -119.08 -65.88
C ALA A 392 -92.25 -120.26 -66.56
N GLN A 393 -92.85 -120.07 -67.74
CA GLN A 393 -93.55 -121.13 -68.49
C GLN A 393 -92.77 -121.73 -69.67
N ILE A 394 -91.50 -121.35 -69.87
CA ILE A 394 -90.61 -122.05 -70.81
C ILE A 394 -89.48 -122.74 -70.03
N GLU A 395 -89.93 -123.47 -69.01
CA GLU A 395 -89.31 -124.69 -68.51
C GLU A 395 -88.91 -125.60 -69.69
N GLY A 396 -87.68 -126.10 -69.64
CA GLY A 396 -87.26 -127.31 -70.35
C GLY A 396 -87.14 -127.15 -71.86
N THR A 397 -85.96 -127.03 -72.44
CA THR A 397 -84.98 -128.12 -72.45
C THR A 397 -83.85 -127.68 -73.37
N LEU A 398 -82.61 -128.11 -73.08
CA LEU A 398 -81.39 -127.93 -73.87
C LEU A 398 -80.67 -126.56 -73.77
N GLN A 399 -79.92 -126.35 -72.69
CA GLN A 399 -78.47 -126.63 -72.67
C GLN A 399 -77.78 -126.04 -71.43
N GLU A 400 -77.59 -126.89 -70.42
CA GLU A 400 -76.44 -126.80 -69.51
C GLU A 400 -75.13 -126.94 -70.32
N LYS A 401 -74.37 -125.84 -70.53
CA LYS A 401 -72.88 -125.89 -70.52
C LYS A 401 -72.11 -124.55 -70.55
N SER A 402 -72.69 -123.39 -70.90
CA SER A 402 -71.88 -122.15 -71.10
C SER A 402 -71.93 -121.12 -69.97
N VAL A 403 -72.90 -121.19 -69.04
CA VAL A 403 -73.20 -120.08 -68.11
C VAL A 403 -72.36 -120.09 -66.83
N LEU A 404 -71.70 -121.19 -66.47
CA LEU A 404 -70.81 -121.23 -65.29
C LEU A 404 -69.44 -120.56 -65.52
N GLN A 405 -69.12 -120.12 -66.75
CA GLN A 405 -67.84 -119.50 -67.08
C GLN A 405 -67.87 -117.95 -67.01
N ASP A 406 -69.05 -117.33 -67.12
CA ASP A 406 -69.21 -115.87 -67.07
C ASP A 406 -69.43 -115.34 -65.64
N ARG A 407 -69.92 -116.18 -64.71
CA ARG A 407 -70.15 -115.79 -63.29
C ARG A 407 -68.86 -115.65 -62.46
N ILE A 408 -67.75 -116.25 -62.90
CA ILE A 408 -66.44 -116.12 -62.25
C ILE A 408 -65.80 -114.76 -62.59
N LYS A 409 -65.97 -114.25 -63.82
CA LYS A 409 -65.44 -112.94 -64.25
C LYS A 409 -66.12 -111.76 -63.54
N GLU A 410 -67.41 -111.87 -63.21
CA GLU A 410 -68.16 -110.81 -62.53
C GLU A 410 -67.80 -110.64 -61.05
N LEU A 411 -67.43 -111.74 -60.36
CA LEU A 411 -66.99 -111.72 -58.95
C LEU A 411 -65.53 -111.25 -58.80
N GLU A 412 -64.69 -111.44 -59.81
CA GLU A 412 -63.31 -110.92 -59.83
C GLU A 412 -63.27 -109.39 -60.06
N GLN A 413 -64.22 -108.83 -60.82
CA GLN A 413 -64.32 -107.37 -61.09
C GLN A 413 -64.75 -106.58 -59.83
N VAL A 414 -65.74 -107.07 -59.08
CA VAL A 414 -66.23 -106.40 -57.85
C VAL A 414 -65.19 -106.43 -56.72
N SER A 415 -64.35 -107.47 -56.67
CA SER A 415 -63.22 -107.54 -55.73
C SER A 415 -62.11 -106.54 -56.09
N HIS A 416 -61.84 -106.32 -57.39
CA HIS A 416 -60.86 -105.34 -57.86
C HIS A 416 -61.27 -103.89 -57.55
N ASP A 417 -62.54 -103.54 -57.79
CA ASP A 417 -63.05 -102.17 -57.55
C ASP A 417 -63.10 -101.83 -56.04
N SER A 418 -63.41 -102.80 -55.17
CA SER A 418 -63.36 -102.62 -53.72
C SER A 418 -61.92 -102.48 -53.18
N LEU A 419 -60.95 -103.16 -53.79
CA LEU A 419 -59.51 -103.01 -53.48
C LEU A 419 -58.95 -101.68 -53.98
N GLN A 420 -59.41 -101.18 -55.13
CA GLN A 420 -58.99 -99.91 -55.70
C GLN A 420 -59.53 -98.70 -54.90
N ASN A 421 -60.78 -98.75 -54.43
CA ASN A 421 -61.33 -97.72 -53.54
C ASN A 421 -60.62 -97.66 -52.20
N HIS A 422 -60.29 -98.80 -51.59
CA HIS A 422 -59.45 -98.85 -50.38
C HIS A 422 -58.03 -98.33 -50.62
N SER A 423 -57.47 -98.51 -51.81
CA SER A 423 -56.15 -97.96 -52.17
C SER A 423 -56.17 -96.43 -52.26
N LEU A 424 -57.22 -95.86 -52.87
CA LEU A 424 -57.40 -94.41 -52.97
C LEU A 424 -57.65 -93.78 -51.59
N GLU A 425 -58.50 -94.37 -50.76
CA GLU A 425 -58.74 -93.92 -49.38
C GLU A 425 -57.47 -93.99 -48.52
N LYS A 426 -56.69 -95.06 -48.65
CA LYS A 426 -55.38 -95.20 -47.99
C LYS A 426 -54.38 -94.14 -48.44
N SER A 427 -54.37 -93.79 -49.72
CA SER A 427 -53.52 -92.70 -50.23
C SER A 427 -53.96 -91.33 -49.70
N SER A 428 -55.26 -91.10 -49.56
CA SER A 428 -55.81 -89.84 -49.03
C SER A 428 -55.50 -89.68 -47.54
N LEU A 429 -55.71 -90.73 -46.75
CA LEU A 429 -55.35 -90.74 -45.32
C LEU A 429 -53.84 -90.62 -45.11
N SER A 430 -53.02 -91.22 -45.98
CA SER A 430 -51.57 -91.06 -45.94
C SER A 430 -51.13 -89.61 -46.24
N ALA A 431 -51.81 -88.92 -47.16
CA ALA A 431 -51.52 -87.52 -47.47
C ALA A 431 -51.94 -86.58 -46.33
N GLU A 432 -53.08 -86.85 -45.67
CA GLU A 432 -53.50 -86.10 -44.48
C GLU A 432 -52.57 -86.33 -43.29
N LEU A 433 -52.11 -87.56 -43.06
CA LEU A 433 -51.09 -87.87 -42.06
C LEU A 433 -49.77 -87.11 -42.33
N SER A 434 -49.36 -86.99 -43.59
CA SER A 434 -48.18 -86.20 -43.97
C SER A 434 -48.35 -84.71 -43.67
N LYS A 435 -49.52 -84.14 -43.99
CA LYS A 435 -49.83 -82.72 -43.69
C LYS A 435 -49.90 -82.47 -42.18
N LEU A 436 -50.54 -83.37 -41.42
CA LEU A 436 -50.59 -83.29 -39.96
C LEU A 436 -49.18 -83.35 -39.37
N SER A 437 -48.34 -84.27 -39.83
CA SER A 437 -46.93 -84.38 -39.43
C SER A 437 -46.15 -83.09 -39.70
N GLU A 438 -46.32 -82.47 -40.87
CA GLU A 438 -45.66 -81.20 -41.21
C GLU A 438 -46.14 -80.04 -40.33
N THR A 439 -47.45 -79.94 -40.08
CA THR A 439 -48.00 -78.91 -39.18
C THR A 439 -47.54 -79.11 -37.73
N ASN A 440 -47.42 -80.35 -37.27
CA ASN A 440 -46.95 -80.66 -35.91
C ASN A 440 -45.48 -80.28 -35.75
N ALA A 441 -44.63 -80.61 -36.74
CA ALA A 441 -43.24 -80.17 -36.77
C ALA A 441 -43.10 -78.63 -36.79
N SER A 442 -43.97 -77.93 -37.52
CA SER A 442 -44.00 -76.46 -37.53
C SER A 442 -44.41 -75.85 -36.18
N LEU A 443 -45.38 -76.46 -35.50
CA LEU A 443 -45.82 -76.02 -34.16
C LEU A 443 -44.75 -76.30 -33.10
N GLU A 444 -44.09 -77.45 -33.15
CA GLU A 444 -42.95 -77.77 -32.27
C GLU A 444 -41.80 -76.77 -32.45
N ALA A 445 -41.48 -76.39 -33.68
CA ALA A 445 -40.46 -75.38 -33.96
C ALA A 445 -40.85 -73.99 -33.40
N LYS A 446 -42.12 -73.59 -33.51
CA LYS A 446 -42.62 -72.34 -32.93
C LYS A 446 -42.61 -72.36 -31.40
N LEU A 447 -42.98 -73.48 -30.79
CA LEU A 447 -42.91 -73.69 -29.34
C LEU A 447 -41.46 -73.54 -28.86
N ALA A 448 -40.51 -74.19 -29.52
CA ALA A 448 -39.08 -74.07 -29.18
C ALA A 448 -38.56 -72.63 -29.33
N SER A 449 -39.03 -71.88 -30.34
CA SER A 449 -38.69 -70.46 -30.52
C SER A 449 -39.19 -69.60 -29.36
N VAL A 450 -40.46 -69.76 -28.97
CA VAL A 450 -41.07 -69.00 -27.86
C VAL A 450 -40.43 -69.37 -26.52
N GLU A 451 -40.08 -70.63 -26.30
CA GLU A 451 -39.33 -71.06 -25.12
C GLU A 451 -37.95 -70.41 -25.04
N ALA A 452 -37.25 -70.27 -26.19
CA ALA A 452 -35.97 -69.59 -26.25
C ALA A 452 -36.09 -68.08 -25.98
N GLU A 453 -37.08 -67.41 -26.56
CA GLU A 453 -37.37 -65.98 -26.31
C GLU A 453 -37.73 -65.73 -24.85
N LEU A 454 -38.57 -66.58 -24.24
CA LEU A 454 -38.90 -66.49 -22.81
C LEU A 454 -37.64 -66.61 -21.96
N ARG A 455 -36.77 -67.57 -22.27
CA ARG A 455 -35.52 -67.77 -21.53
C ARG A 455 -34.61 -66.55 -21.63
N GLN A 456 -34.47 -65.99 -22.83
CA GLN A 456 -33.69 -64.77 -23.06
C GLN A 456 -34.24 -63.59 -22.23
N VAL A 457 -35.55 -63.36 -22.24
CA VAL A 457 -36.18 -62.28 -21.45
C VAL A 457 -35.95 -62.48 -19.95
N TYR A 458 -35.97 -63.72 -19.46
CA TYR A 458 -35.66 -64.02 -18.06
C TYR A 458 -34.20 -63.69 -17.70
N ASP A 459 -33.26 -64.03 -18.58
CA ASP A 459 -31.84 -63.75 -18.38
C ASP A 459 -31.56 -62.23 -18.42
N GLU A 460 -32.12 -61.52 -19.41
CA GLU A 460 -32.02 -60.06 -19.53
C GLU A 460 -32.62 -59.34 -18.31
N LYS A 461 -33.76 -59.82 -17.80
CA LYS A 461 -34.40 -59.26 -16.60
C LYS A 461 -33.54 -59.49 -15.35
N ALA A 462 -32.88 -60.65 -15.23
CA ALA A 462 -31.97 -60.93 -14.13
C ALA A 462 -30.74 -60.00 -14.18
N GLU A 463 -30.16 -59.79 -15.36
CA GLU A 463 -29.04 -58.85 -15.54
C GLU A 463 -29.42 -57.41 -15.24
N GLN A 464 -30.58 -56.95 -15.72
CA GLN A 464 -31.10 -55.62 -15.40
C GLN A 464 -31.32 -55.42 -13.90
N SER A 465 -31.85 -56.44 -13.21
CA SER A 465 -32.00 -56.43 -11.75
C SER A 465 -30.64 -56.24 -11.06
N ILE A 466 -29.63 -57.02 -11.44
CA ILE A 466 -28.28 -56.92 -10.86
C ILE A 466 -27.66 -55.54 -11.14
N ASN A 467 -27.86 -54.99 -12.33
CA ASN A 467 -27.33 -53.67 -12.68
C ASN A 467 -28.02 -52.55 -11.88
N SER A 468 -29.34 -52.64 -11.71
CA SER A 468 -30.10 -51.69 -10.88
C SER A 468 -29.68 -51.74 -9.41
N GLU A 469 -29.42 -52.94 -8.88
CA GLU A 469 -28.95 -53.14 -7.51
C GLU A 469 -27.55 -52.56 -7.29
N LYS A 470 -26.65 -52.72 -8.28
CA LYS A 470 -25.32 -52.07 -8.27
C LYS A 470 -25.44 -50.55 -8.27
N GLN A 471 -26.30 -49.98 -9.13
CA GLN A 471 -26.53 -48.53 -9.16
C GLN A 471 -27.09 -48.01 -7.84
N ILE A 472 -28.06 -48.70 -7.25
CA ILE A 472 -28.61 -48.36 -5.94
C ILE A 472 -27.53 -48.43 -4.86
N SER A 473 -26.65 -49.43 -4.90
CA SER A 473 -25.54 -49.54 -3.95
C SER A 473 -24.53 -48.39 -4.08
N GLY A 474 -24.21 -47.97 -5.31
CA GLY A 474 -23.34 -46.82 -5.57
C GLY A 474 -23.96 -45.51 -5.08
N LEU A 475 -25.23 -45.27 -5.42
CA LEU A 475 -25.97 -44.10 -4.94
C LEU A 475 -26.08 -44.06 -3.41
N ASN A 476 -26.27 -45.21 -2.76
CA ASN A 476 -26.29 -45.28 -1.29
C ASN A 476 -24.92 -44.95 -0.68
N GLN A 477 -23.83 -45.37 -1.33
CA GLN A 477 -22.48 -45.03 -0.90
C GLN A 477 -22.21 -43.52 -1.07
N ASP A 478 -22.62 -42.94 -2.19
CA ASP A 478 -22.48 -41.49 -2.43
C ASP A 478 -23.33 -40.67 -1.45
N LEU A 479 -24.56 -41.11 -1.17
CA LEU A 479 -25.42 -40.51 -0.15
C LEU A 479 -24.75 -40.53 1.24
N ALA A 480 -24.12 -41.65 1.61
CA ALA A 480 -23.39 -41.75 2.88
C ALA A 480 -22.18 -40.80 2.93
N ASN A 481 -21.47 -40.66 1.81
CA ASN A 481 -20.34 -39.73 1.69
C ASN A 481 -20.78 -38.26 1.78
N VAL A 482 -21.88 -37.89 1.12
CA VAL A 482 -22.43 -36.53 1.22
C VAL A 482 -22.91 -36.25 2.63
N LYS A 483 -23.53 -37.24 3.29
CA LYS A 483 -23.98 -37.12 4.68
C LYS A 483 -22.81 -36.88 5.64
N SER A 484 -21.70 -37.60 5.50
CA SER A 484 -20.52 -37.40 6.35
C SER A 484 -19.86 -36.04 6.10
N LYS A 485 -19.78 -35.60 4.83
CA LYS A 485 -19.30 -34.24 4.48
C LYS A 485 -20.21 -33.16 5.09
N LEU A 486 -21.53 -33.32 5.03
CA LEU A 486 -22.48 -32.38 5.63
C LEU A 486 -22.29 -32.28 7.15
N GLU A 487 -22.09 -33.41 7.83
CA GLU A 487 -21.87 -33.45 9.27
C GLU A 487 -20.54 -32.79 9.66
N LEU A 488 -19.48 -33.00 8.88
CA LEU A 488 -18.20 -32.33 9.04
C LEU A 488 -18.33 -30.81 8.84
N LEU A 489 -18.94 -30.36 7.74
CA LEU A 489 -19.20 -28.94 7.47
C LEU A 489 -20.08 -28.30 8.55
N SER A 490 -21.05 -29.05 9.10
CA SER A 490 -21.87 -28.58 10.21
C SER A 490 -21.02 -28.38 11.47
N SER A 491 -20.07 -29.27 11.74
CA SER A 491 -19.14 -29.12 12.86
C SER A 491 -18.21 -27.91 12.68
N GLU A 492 -17.66 -27.71 11.48
CA GLU A 492 -16.83 -26.54 11.15
C GLU A 492 -17.62 -25.23 11.25
N LYS A 493 -18.86 -25.21 10.76
CA LYS A 493 -19.78 -24.06 10.94
C LYS A 493 -19.98 -23.72 12.41
N SER A 494 -20.18 -24.74 13.26
CA SER A 494 -20.34 -24.51 14.70
C SER A 494 -19.06 -23.94 15.34
N LEU A 495 -17.89 -24.41 14.91
CA LEU A 495 -16.59 -23.91 15.38
C LEU A 495 -16.36 -22.45 14.97
N VAL A 496 -16.62 -22.12 13.70
CA VAL A 496 -16.51 -20.76 13.18
C VAL A 496 -17.49 -19.83 13.91
N ASN A 497 -18.74 -20.26 14.12
CA ASN A 497 -19.71 -19.48 14.88
C ASN A 497 -19.24 -19.19 16.31
N ASN A 498 -18.65 -20.17 16.99
CA ASN A 498 -18.09 -19.96 18.33
C ASN A 498 -16.94 -18.95 18.29
N LYS A 499 -16.05 -19.02 17.29
CA LYS A 499 -14.94 -18.06 17.14
C LYS A 499 -15.44 -16.65 16.84
N VAL A 500 -16.46 -16.51 15.98
CA VAL A 500 -17.11 -15.24 15.69
C VAL A 500 -17.75 -14.66 16.95
N ALA A 501 -18.44 -15.48 17.76
CA ALA A 501 -19.03 -15.04 19.02
C ALA A 501 -17.95 -14.52 19.99
N THR A 502 -16.83 -15.22 20.15
CA THR A 502 -15.71 -14.79 20.99
C THR A 502 -15.10 -13.48 20.48
N LEU A 503 -14.85 -13.35 19.17
CA LEU A 503 -14.32 -12.11 18.59
C LEU A 503 -15.29 -10.94 18.77
N LEU A 504 -16.59 -11.18 18.67
CA LEU A 504 -17.61 -10.15 18.91
C LEU A 504 -17.59 -9.67 20.38
N THR A 505 -17.44 -10.59 21.34
CA THR A 505 -17.27 -10.20 22.76
C THR A 505 -15.98 -9.41 22.99
N ASP A 506 -14.92 -9.74 22.27
CA ASP A 506 -13.63 -9.05 22.33
C ASP A 506 -13.65 -7.64 21.72
N VAL A 507 -14.41 -7.45 20.64
CA VAL A 507 -14.60 -6.14 20.01
C VAL A 507 -15.48 -5.26 20.89
N THR A 508 -16.61 -5.80 21.38
CA THR A 508 -17.53 -5.04 22.25
C THR A 508 -16.87 -4.59 23.56
N THR A 509 -15.99 -5.40 24.14
CA THR A 509 -15.21 -5.00 25.33
C THR A 509 -14.18 -3.92 25.02
N ARG A 510 -13.51 -3.97 23.86
CA ARG A 510 -12.60 -2.91 23.41
C ARG A 510 -13.34 -1.60 23.12
N ASP A 511 -14.50 -1.66 22.49
CA ASP A 511 -15.34 -0.49 22.23
C ASP A 511 -15.79 0.19 23.53
N GLU A 512 -16.14 -0.59 24.57
CA GLU A 512 -16.49 -0.03 25.86
C GLU A 512 -15.29 0.66 26.53
N LYS A 513 -14.09 0.07 26.42
CA LYS A 513 -12.86 0.70 26.91
C LYS A 513 -12.53 1.99 26.14
N LEU A 514 -12.74 2.02 24.82
CA LEU A 514 -12.56 3.22 24.00
C LEU A 514 -13.52 4.33 24.45
N LYS A 515 -14.80 4.03 24.66
CA LYS A 515 -15.76 5.00 25.21
C LYS A 515 -15.33 5.56 26.56
N GLN A 516 -14.78 4.72 27.44
CA GLN A 516 -14.24 5.18 28.72
C GLN A 516 -13.05 6.13 28.53
N MET A 517 -12.11 5.78 27.65
CA MET A 517 -10.97 6.63 27.32
C MET A 517 -11.38 7.97 26.70
N ASP A 518 -12.36 7.96 25.78
CA ASP A 518 -12.92 9.19 25.19
C ASP A 518 -13.61 10.07 26.23
N GLY A 519 -14.29 9.46 27.21
CA GLY A 519 -14.84 10.15 28.36
C GLY A 519 -13.76 10.85 29.20
N HIS A 520 -12.66 10.14 29.51
CA HIS A 520 -11.52 10.72 30.22
C HIS A 520 -10.84 11.83 29.43
N LEU A 521 -10.67 11.67 28.12
CA LEU A 521 -10.07 12.68 27.25
C LEU A 521 -10.94 13.94 27.22
N SER A 522 -12.26 13.78 27.10
CA SER A 522 -13.22 14.89 27.14
C SER A 522 -13.16 15.63 28.48
N GLN A 523 -13.02 14.91 29.59
CA GLN A 523 -12.84 15.51 30.92
C GLN A 523 -11.54 16.32 31.02
N LEU A 524 -10.42 15.76 30.55
CA LEU A 524 -9.13 16.48 30.53
C LEU A 524 -9.16 17.73 29.66
N GLN A 525 -9.83 17.66 28.51
CA GLN A 525 -10.03 18.82 27.63
C GLN A 525 -10.83 19.91 28.34
N LEU A 526 -11.89 19.55 29.08
CA LEU A 526 -12.68 20.49 29.87
C LEU A 526 -11.84 21.14 30.99
N GLU A 527 -11.03 20.36 31.71
CA GLU A 527 -10.15 20.87 32.76
C GLU A 527 -9.08 21.80 32.19
N ARG A 528 -8.46 21.44 31.05
CA ARG A 528 -7.53 22.31 30.33
C ARG A 528 -8.19 23.62 29.93
N ALA A 529 -9.42 23.59 29.40
CA ALA A 529 -10.15 24.81 29.04
C ALA A 529 -10.42 25.71 30.26
N LYS A 530 -10.80 25.12 31.41
CA LYS A 530 -10.97 25.87 32.67
C LYS A 530 -9.66 26.51 33.13
N LEU A 531 -8.56 25.75 33.16
CA LEU A 531 -7.24 26.27 33.54
C LEU A 531 -6.77 27.40 32.61
N MET A 532 -6.99 27.27 31.31
CA MET A 532 -6.70 28.33 30.34
C MET A 532 -7.48 29.60 30.65
N SER A 533 -8.78 29.49 30.94
CA SER A 533 -9.61 30.64 31.33
C SER A 533 -9.11 31.33 32.60
N HIS A 534 -8.67 30.55 33.60
CA HIS A 534 -8.09 31.08 34.83
C HIS A 534 -6.74 31.74 34.60
N ALA A 535 -5.87 31.14 33.78
CA ALA A 535 -4.59 31.73 33.40
C ALA A 535 -4.76 33.05 32.65
N ASP A 536 -5.75 33.14 31.76
CA ASP A 536 -6.07 34.37 31.03
C ASP A 536 -6.58 35.47 31.97
N LEU A 537 -7.43 35.14 32.94
CA LEU A 537 -7.87 36.08 33.98
C LEU A 537 -6.70 36.57 34.84
N ALA A 538 -5.81 35.66 35.28
CA ALA A 538 -4.61 36.02 36.02
C ALA A 538 -3.70 36.95 35.20
N ARG A 539 -3.50 36.66 33.91
CA ARG A 539 -2.70 37.50 33.00
C ARG A 539 -3.28 38.91 32.84
N LYS A 540 -4.61 39.04 32.74
CA LYS A 540 -5.29 40.35 32.74
C LYS A 540 -5.03 41.12 34.02
N SER A 541 -5.19 40.47 35.18
CA SER A 541 -4.94 41.12 36.48
C SER A 541 -3.47 41.54 36.66
N LEU A 542 -2.51 40.74 36.17
CA LEU A 542 -1.09 41.09 36.17
C LEU A 542 -0.80 42.29 35.26
N SER A 543 -1.43 42.35 34.09
CA SER A 543 -1.29 43.50 33.17
C SER A 543 -1.83 44.78 33.79
N GLU A 544 -2.98 44.72 34.47
CA GLU A 544 -3.54 45.85 35.22
C GLU A 544 -2.63 46.30 36.36
N LEU A 545 -2.08 45.36 37.13
CA LEU A 545 -1.13 45.67 38.20
C LEU A 545 0.14 46.29 37.66
N HIS A 546 0.71 45.75 36.59
CA HIS A 546 1.89 46.29 35.93
C HIS A 546 1.64 47.72 35.43
N ALA A 547 0.48 47.98 34.82
CA ALA A 547 0.11 49.33 34.40
C ALA A 547 0.03 50.30 35.59
N ARG A 548 -0.45 49.85 36.75
CA ARG A 548 -0.46 50.64 37.99
C ARG A 548 0.95 50.89 38.53
N VAL A 549 1.83 49.89 38.48
CA VAL A 549 3.24 50.03 38.88
C VAL A 549 3.93 51.07 38.01
N CYS A 550 3.78 51.03 36.68
CA CYS A 550 4.38 52.03 35.79
C CYS A 550 3.90 53.47 36.10
N LYS A 551 2.61 53.65 36.42
CA LYS A 551 2.08 54.97 36.83
C LYS A 551 2.73 55.45 38.13
N LEU A 552 2.83 54.57 39.14
CA LEU A 552 3.45 54.92 40.42
C LEU A 552 4.96 55.19 40.25
N GLU A 553 5.67 54.43 39.43
CA GLU A 553 7.07 54.69 39.10
C GLU A 553 7.25 56.06 38.46
N GLN A 554 6.37 56.43 37.52
CA GLN A 554 6.37 57.75 36.90
C GLN A 554 6.09 58.86 37.92
N GLU A 555 5.10 58.68 38.81
CA GLU A 555 4.80 59.63 39.89
C GLU A 555 5.99 59.80 40.85
N VAL A 556 6.66 58.70 41.23
CA VAL A 556 7.86 58.73 42.07
C VAL A 556 9.00 59.48 41.38
N GLU A 557 9.20 59.27 40.07
CA GLU A 557 10.23 59.97 39.33
C GLU A 557 9.95 61.48 39.22
N MET A 558 8.69 61.85 38.97
CA MET A 558 8.25 63.25 39.03
C MET A 558 8.47 63.87 40.41
N GLN A 559 8.19 63.14 41.49
CA GLN A 559 8.43 63.61 42.86
C GLN A 559 9.94 63.81 43.12
N LYS A 560 10.81 62.88 42.70
CA LYS A 560 12.27 63.03 42.83
C LYS A 560 12.78 64.27 42.10
N LEU A 561 12.24 64.55 40.91
CA LEU A 561 12.60 65.73 40.12
C LEU A 561 12.23 67.02 40.88
N VAL A 562 10.99 67.13 41.37
CA VAL A 562 10.52 68.29 42.15
C VAL A 562 11.36 68.49 43.42
N ILE A 563 11.70 67.39 44.13
CA ILE A 563 12.57 67.46 45.32
C ILE A 563 13.96 67.96 44.94
N SER A 564 14.52 67.50 43.81
CA SER A 564 15.85 67.89 43.33
C SER A 564 15.90 69.36 42.92
N GLU A 565 14.88 69.85 42.21
CA GLU A 565 14.72 71.27 41.86
C GLU A 565 14.55 72.15 43.12
N SER A 566 13.74 71.73 44.08
CA SER A 566 13.58 72.44 45.35
C SER A 566 14.90 72.49 46.13
N ALA A 567 15.64 71.37 46.18
CA ALA A 567 16.96 71.30 46.80
C ALA A 567 17.98 72.21 46.09
N GLU A 568 17.96 72.27 44.75
CA GLU A 568 18.80 73.18 43.98
C GLU A 568 18.42 74.64 44.21
N GLY A 569 17.13 74.96 44.26
CA GLY A 569 16.65 76.30 44.62
C GLY A 569 17.10 76.74 46.01
N LYS A 570 17.09 75.83 47.00
CA LYS A 570 17.67 76.06 48.32
C LYS A 570 19.17 76.28 48.26
N ARG A 571 19.91 75.46 47.49
CA ARG A 571 21.36 75.64 47.27
C ARG A 571 21.66 76.99 46.62
N GLU A 572 20.88 77.39 45.64
CA GLU A 572 21.03 78.68 44.95
C GLU A 572 20.74 79.86 45.88
N ALA A 573 19.67 79.79 46.69
CA ALA A 573 19.40 80.82 47.70
C ALA A 573 20.56 80.96 48.71
N ILE A 574 21.18 79.85 49.12
CA ILE A 574 22.39 79.87 49.95
C ILE A 574 23.56 80.51 49.19
N ARG A 575 23.77 80.16 47.91
CA ARG A 575 24.82 80.80 47.07
C ARG A 575 24.63 82.31 46.98
N GLN A 576 23.41 82.78 46.72
CA GLN A 576 23.07 84.20 46.65
C GLN A 576 23.30 84.91 47.99
N LEU A 577 22.91 84.29 49.11
CA LEU A 577 23.13 84.84 50.44
C LEU A 577 24.64 84.93 50.76
N CYS A 578 25.42 83.90 50.47
CA CYS A 578 26.88 83.92 50.61
C CYS A 578 27.51 85.04 49.77
N PHE A 579 27.06 85.24 48.52
CA PHE A 579 27.53 86.34 47.68
C PHE A 579 27.21 87.71 48.28
N SER A 580 25.98 87.90 48.77
CA SER A 580 25.58 89.15 49.43
C SER A 580 26.41 89.43 50.69
N LEU A 581 26.68 88.40 51.51
CA LEU A 581 27.52 88.51 52.70
C LEU A 581 28.95 88.90 52.34
N GLU A 582 29.53 88.32 51.30
CA GLU A 582 30.87 88.67 50.83
C GLU A 582 30.92 90.10 50.28
N HIS A 583 29.88 90.54 49.59
CA HIS A 583 29.74 91.92 49.13
C HIS A 583 29.71 92.91 50.31
N TYR A 584 28.89 92.65 51.33
CA TYR A 584 28.86 93.48 52.54
C TYR A 584 30.17 93.43 53.32
N ARG A 585 30.83 92.26 53.40
CA ARG A 585 32.14 92.09 54.02
C ARG A 585 33.20 92.92 53.30
N SER A 586 33.20 92.91 51.97
CA SER A 586 34.09 93.71 51.14
C SER A 586 33.85 95.21 51.34
N GLY A 587 32.58 95.66 51.27
CA GLY A 587 32.23 97.06 51.52
C GLY A 587 32.59 97.53 52.93
N TYR A 588 32.43 96.67 53.95
CA TYR A 588 32.90 96.98 55.31
C TYR A 588 34.43 97.08 55.39
N GLN A 589 35.17 96.22 54.68
CA GLN A 589 36.63 96.32 54.59
C GLN A 589 37.06 97.63 53.93
N GLU A 590 36.40 98.03 52.83
CA GLU A 590 36.64 99.32 52.17
C GLU A 590 36.36 100.51 53.09
N LEU A 591 35.22 100.52 53.80
CA LEU A 591 34.90 101.54 54.81
C LEU A 591 35.94 101.58 55.93
N ARG A 592 36.38 100.41 56.40
CA ARG A 592 37.43 100.29 57.41
C ARG A 592 38.77 100.83 56.89
N GLN A 593 39.11 100.62 55.62
CA GLN A 593 40.30 101.19 54.98
C GLN A 593 40.20 102.72 54.85
N LEU A 594 39.05 103.25 54.44
CA LEU A 594 38.80 104.71 54.38
C LEU A 594 38.94 105.38 55.76
N LEU A 595 38.41 104.74 56.82
CA LEU A 595 38.56 105.22 58.20
C LEU A 595 40.01 105.16 58.70
N HIS A 596 40.81 104.21 58.25
CA HIS A 596 42.26 104.18 58.54
C HIS A 596 43.04 105.22 57.74
N GLY A 597 42.56 105.63 56.56
CA GLY A 597 43.10 106.74 55.77
C GLY A 597 42.85 108.14 56.37
N GLN A 598 41.92 108.27 57.34
CA GLN A 598 41.61 109.54 58.03
C GLN A 598 42.31 109.71 59.40
N LYS A 599 43.30 108.87 59.75
CA LYS A 599 44.15 109.12 60.93
C LYS A 599 45.16 110.25 60.66
N ARG A 600 44.83 111.47 61.11
CA ARG A 600 45.74 112.60 61.37
C ARG A 600 45.92 112.79 62.90
N PRO A 601 47.00 113.46 63.36
CA PRO A 601 48.03 112.81 64.19
C PRO A 601 47.86 113.04 65.69
N LEU A 602 48.52 112.15 66.44
CA LEU A 602 48.74 112.15 67.88
C LEU A 602 49.38 113.48 68.35
N VAL A 603 48.65 114.22 69.19
CA VAL A 603 49.21 115.28 70.05
C VAL A 603 49.33 114.70 71.45
N MET A 604 50.56 114.56 71.94
CA MET A 604 50.88 114.47 73.36
C MET A 604 51.82 115.63 73.70
N ALA A 605 51.42 116.43 74.69
CA ALA A 605 52.30 117.27 75.47
C ALA A 605 52.75 116.46 76.68
N THR A 606 53.99 115.98 76.63
CA THR A 606 55.08 115.97 77.65
C THR A 606 56.10 114.93 77.22
#